data_AF-A0AAW4CTG4-F1
#
_entry.id   AF-A0AAW4CTG4-F1
#
_cell.length_a   1.000
_cell.length_b   1.000
_cell.length_c   1.000
_cell.angle_alpha   90.00
_cell.angle_beta   90.00
_cell.angle_gamma   90.00
#
_symmetry.space_group_name_H-M   'P 1'
#
loop_
_entity.id
_entity.type
_entity.pdbx_description
1 polymer ?
#
loop_
_entity_poly.entity_id
_entity_poly.type
_entity_poly.pdbx_seq_one_letter_code
_entity_poly.pdbx_strand_id
1 'polypeptide(L)'
;MTNTPLSSVEQSKLLIFVLLLLPSLFFLVGVIPAIFLIFGLVMMKKNSDFSHIETAARNYKGYVYIALTGCGLFALYFATTLGAAERWDRQTSEFIASATLTVIALLYIILLNVLFLSPLRAHAQWIEANGIFSGKAKTVPENSDVDIIKGERLRTFSVADELIKWAKLKEDGHITEQEFNDARKKLLQ
;
A
#
# COMPACT_ATOMS: atom_id res chain seq x y z
N MET A 1 -5.29 12.51 15.59
CA MET A 1 -5.34 12.01 14.20
C MET A 1 -5.47 13.22 13.30
N THR A 2 -4.52 13.42 12.41
CA THR A 2 -4.48 14.56 11.48
C THR A 2 -4.77 14.04 10.08
N ASN A 3 -5.69 14.70 9.36
CA ASN A 3 -5.96 14.41 7.96
C ASN A 3 -4.95 15.14 7.05
N THR A 4 -3.67 14.83 7.23
CA THR A 4 -2.56 15.44 6.50
C THR A 4 -1.60 14.36 6.03
N PRO A 5 -0.86 14.58 4.94
CA PRO A 5 0.19 13.66 4.50
C PRO A 5 1.30 13.55 5.56
N LEU A 6 2.03 12.43 5.51
CA LEU A 6 3.24 12.26 6.32
C LEU A 6 4.28 13.31 5.90
N SER A 7 4.89 13.95 6.90
CA SER A 7 6.03 14.83 6.70
C SER A 7 7.26 14.04 6.23
N SER A 8 8.25 14.72 5.64
CA SER A 8 9.52 14.08 5.26
C SER A 8 10.21 13.40 6.45
N VAL A 9 10.13 13.99 7.64
CA VAL A 9 10.70 13.42 8.88
C VAL A 9 10.02 12.09 9.24
N GLU A 10 8.71 12.01 9.10
CA GLU A 10 7.96 10.78 9.40
C GLU A 10 8.19 9.69 8.36
N GLN A 11 8.28 10.06 7.09
CA GLN A 11 8.69 9.14 6.03
C GLN A 11 10.10 8.59 6.30
N SER A 12 11.04 9.44 6.74
CA SER A 12 12.38 8.98 7.14
C SER A 12 12.34 8.00 8.32
N LYS A 13 11.47 8.20 9.32
CA LYS A 13 11.30 7.23 10.42
C LYS A 13 10.90 5.85 9.90
N LEU A 14 9.95 5.80 8.96
CA LEU A 14 9.53 4.54 8.32
C LEU A 14 10.68 3.88 7.55
N LEU A 15 11.46 4.66 6.81
CA LEU A 15 12.62 4.14 6.07
C LEU A 15 13.71 3.59 7.01
N ILE A 16 14.01 4.32 8.10
CA ILE A 16 14.97 3.87 9.12
C ILE A 16 14.47 2.58 9.78
N PHE A 17 13.18 2.47 10.07
CA PHE A 17 12.60 1.24 10.60
C PHE A 17 12.81 0.05 9.67
N VAL A 18 12.52 0.21 8.37
CA VAL A 18 12.74 -0.87 7.38
C VAL A 18 14.21 -1.24 7.31
N LEU A 19 15.12 -0.25 7.28
CA LEU A 19 16.56 -0.49 7.25
C LEU A 19 17.05 -1.28 8.48
N LEU A 20 16.56 -0.92 9.67
CA LEU A 20 16.88 -1.61 10.92
C LEU A 20 16.28 -3.02 10.99
N LEU A 21 15.19 -3.29 10.27
CA LEU A 21 14.57 -4.61 10.20
C LEU A 21 15.34 -5.58 9.29
N LEU A 22 16.03 -5.09 8.25
CA LEU A 22 16.69 -5.94 7.25
C LEU A 22 17.67 -6.98 7.82
N PRO A 23 18.55 -6.65 8.78
CA PRO A 23 19.46 -7.65 9.35
C PRO A 23 18.74 -8.82 10.01
N SER A 24 17.55 -8.60 10.58
CA SER A 24 16.77 -9.67 11.21
C SER A 24 16.25 -10.72 10.22
N LEU A 25 16.15 -10.38 8.93
CA LEU A 25 15.72 -11.29 7.88
C LEU A 25 16.77 -12.36 7.59
N PHE A 26 18.06 -12.03 7.72
CA PHE A 26 19.16 -12.97 7.49
C PHE A 26 19.13 -14.13 8.49
N PHE A 27 18.70 -13.86 9.72
CA PHE A 27 18.59 -14.87 10.77
C PHE A 27 17.28 -15.68 10.71
N LEU A 28 16.44 -15.51 9.68
CA LEU A 28 15.12 -16.14 9.45
C LEU A 28 14.05 -15.85 10.51
N VAL A 29 14.42 -15.58 11.76
CA VAL A 29 13.51 -15.25 12.87
C VAL A 29 12.76 -13.93 12.61
N GLY A 30 13.37 -12.99 11.87
CA GLY A 30 12.76 -11.70 11.51
C GLY A 30 11.80 -11.76 10.31
N VAL A 31 11.77 -12.88 9.57
CA VAL A 31 10.93 -13.02 8.37
C VAL A 31 9.44 -13.02 8.73
N ILE A 32 9.05 -13.78 9.76
CA ILE A 32 7.65 -13.86 10.21
C ILE A 32 7.12 -12.47 10.63
N PRO A 33 7.81 -11.70 11.51
CA PRO A 33 7.43 -10.33 11.82
C PRO A 33 7.30 -9.42 10.59
N ALA A 34 8.23 -9.50 9.64
CA ALA A 34 8.19 -8.70 8.42
C ALA A 34 6.96 -9.03 7.56
N ILE A 35 6.62 -10.31 7.43
CA ILE A 35 5.43 -10.78 6.71
C ILE A 35 4.15 -10.18 7.32
N PHE A 36 4.02 -10.16 8.65
CA PHE A 36 2.84 -9.54 9.29
C PHE A 36 2.70 -8.08 8.89
N LEU A 37 3.79 -7.30 8.90
CA LEU A 37 3.75 -5.89 8.54
C LEU A 37 3.43 -5.69 7.06
N ILE A 38 4.05 -6.45 6.15
CA ILE A 38 3.76 -6.39 4.72
C ILE A 38 2.29 -6.73 4.46
N PHE A 39 1.77 -7.78 5.09
CA PHE A 39 0.37 -8.17 4.97
C PHE A 39 -0.56 -7.06 5.46
N GLY A 40 -0.26 -6.45 6.62
CA GLY A 40 -1.02 -5.31 7.14
C GLY A 40 -1.05 -4.12 6.18
N LEU A 41 0.09 -3.79 5.56
CA LEU A 41 0.21 -2.72 4.58
C LEU A 41 -0.60 -3.00 3.31
N VAL A 42 -0.52 -4.23 2.78
CA VAL A 42 -1.25 -4.66 1.59
C VAL A 42 -2.75 -4.68 1.85
N MET A 43 -3.19 -5.24 2.98
CA MET A 43 -4.61 -5.31 3.33
C MET A 43 -5.20 -3.95 3.64
N MET A 44 -4.46 -3.07 4.32
CA MET A 44 -4.87 -1.68 4.49
C MET A 44 -5.06 -0.99 3.13
N LYS A 45 -4.10 -1.12 2.21
CA LYS A 45 -4.22 -0.53 0.87
C LYS A 45 -5.42 -1.07 0.09
N LYS A 46 -5.72 -2.36 0.23
CA LYS A 46 -6.83 -3.02 -0.46
C LYS A 46 -8.19 -2.60 0.10
N ASN A 47 -8.31 -2.53 1.42
CA ASN A 47 -9.59 -2.33 2.11
C ASN A 47 -9.81 -0.88 2.58
N SER A 48 -8.80 -0.02 2.44
CA SER A 48 -8.80 1.37 2.94
C SER A 48 -9.09 1.48 4.43
N ASP A 49 -8.66 0.48 5.20
CA ASP A 49 -8.91 0.38 6.65
C ASP A 49 -7.57 0.23 7.40
N PHE A 50 -7.30 1.19 8.29
CA PHE A 50 -6.08 1.22 9.10
C PHE A 50 -6.03 0.10 10.16
N SER A 51 -7.16 -0.50 10.51
CA SER A 51 -7.25 -1.61 11.48
C SER A 51 -6.35 -2.79 11.11
N HIS A 52 -6.09 -3.00 9.82
CA HIS A 52 -5.16 -4.01 9.32
C HIS A 52 -3.70 -3.75 9.71
N ILE A 53 -3.27 -2.48 9.74
CA ILE A 53 -1.92 -2.09 10.21
C ILE A 53 -1.83 -2.34 11.72
N GLU A 54 -2.87 -1.99 12.47
CA GLU A 54 -2.89 -2.20 13.92
C GLU A 54 -2.85 -3.69 14.28
N THR A 55 -3.61 -4.50 13.55
CA THR A 55 -3.65 -5.95 13.73
C THR A 55 -2.30 -6.58 13.38
N ALA A 56 -1.70 -6.18 12.25
CA ALA A 56 -0.35 -6.61 11.87
C ALA A 56 0.69 -6.27 12.94
N ALA A 57 0.66 -5.05 13.47
CA ALA A 57 1.60 -4.62 14.51
C ALA A 57 1.33 -5.29 15.87
N ARG A 58 0.08 -5.67 16.16
CA ARG A 58 -0.27 -6.49 17.33
C ARG A 58 0.32 -7.90 17.20
N ASN A 59 0.16 -8.53 16.04
CA ASN A 59 0.71 -9.87 15.76
C ASN A 59 2.24 -9.85 15.77
N TYR A 60 2.86 -8.83 15.17
CA TYR A 60 4.30 -8.57 15.27
C TYR A 60 4.73 -8.54 16.74
N LYS A 61 4.08 -7.74 17.58
CA LYS A 61 4.42 -7.64 19.00
C LYS A 61 4.23 -8.96 19.73
N GLY A 62 3.13 -9.66 19.47
CA GLY A 62 2.88 -10.98 20.05
C GLY A 62 4.01 -11.96 19.75
N TYR A 63 4.44 -12.04 18.49
CA TYR A 63 5.57 -12.88 18.08
C TYR A 63 6.87 -12.47 18.78
N VAL A 64 7.20 -11.18 18.80
CA VAL A 64 8.43 -10.69 19.44
C VAL A 64 8.38 -10.89 20.96
N TYR A 65 7.22 -10.79 21.61
CA TYR A 65 7.07 -11.11 23.02
C TYR A 65 7.30 -12.60 23.32
N ILE A 66 6.87 -13.51 22.43
CA ILE A 66 7.18 -14.95 22.57
C ILE A 66 8.70 -15.16 22.48
N ALA A 67 9.37 -14.53 21.52
CA ALA A 67 10.83 -14.61 21.39
C ALA A 67 11.54 -14.01 22.61
N LEU A 68 11.07 -12.86 23.11
CA LEU A 68 11.60 -12.18 24.28
C LEU A 68 11.46 -13.02 25.55
N THR A 69 10.28 -13.60 25.78
CA THR A 69 10.05 -14.48 26.94
C THR A 69 10.92 -15.73 26.87
N GLY A 70 11.02 -16.37 25.70
CA GLY A 70 11.93 -17.49 25.49
C GLY A 70 13.38 -17.15 25.79
N CYS A 71 13.92 -16.10 25.15
CA CYS A 71 15.31 -15.67 25.37
C CYS A 71 15.57 -15.24 26.81
N GLY A 72 14.60 -14.56 27.45
CA GLY A 72 14.69 -14.16 28.84
C GLY A 72 14.75 -15.34 29.80
N LEU A 73 13.93 -16.37 29.58
CA LEU A 73 13.98 -17.60 30.39
C LEU A 73 15.31 -18.35 30.21
N PHE A 74 15.83 -18.43 28.98
CA PHE A 74 17.18 -18.99 28.75
C PHE A 74 18.27 -18.18 29.46
N ALA A 75 18.21 -16.85 29.40
CA ALA A 75 19.16 -16.00 30.09
C ALA A 75 19.10 -16.21 31.61
N LEU A 76 17.90 -16.29 32.20
CA LEU A 76 17.73 -16.57 33.63
C LEU A 76 18.25 -17.96 34.00
N TYR A 77 18.01 -18.97 33.16
CA TYR A 77 18.53 -20.31 33.38
C TYR A 77 20.06 -20.33 33.38
N PHE A 78 20.70 -19.78 32.34
CA PHE A 78 22.16 -19.73 32.25
C PHE A 78 22.79 -18.86 33.35
N ALA A 79 22.08 -17.83 33.82
CA ALA A 79 22.53 -17.02 34.95
C ALA A 79 22.73 -17.86 36.22
N THR A 80 21.94 -18.92 36.44
CA THR A 80 22.12 -19.81 37.61
C THR A 80 23.46 -20.54 37.60
N THR A 81 24.04 -20.76 36.41
CA THR A 81 25.31 -21.47 36.24
C THR A 81 26.54 -20.58 36.47
N LEU A 82 26.37 -19.25 36.55
CA LEU A 82 27.48 -18.30 36.67
C LEU A 82 28.25 -18.44 38.00
N GLY A 83 27.60 -18.94 39.05
CA GLY A 83 28.20 -19.19 40.35
C GLY A 83 28.94 -20.52 40.48
N ALA A 84 29.01 -21.33 39.42
CA ALA A 84 29.65 -22.64 39.48
C ALA A 84 31.16 -22.51 39.78
N ALA A 85 31.68 -23.41 40.62
CA ALA A 85 33.09 -23.42 41.01
C ALA A 85 34.00 -23.71 39.81
N GLU A 86 33.64 -24.72 39.02
CA GLU A 86 34.37 -25.11 37.82
C GLU A 86 33.98 -24.26 36.61
N ARG A 87 34.97 -23.88 35.80
CA ARG A 87 34.75 -23.06 34.60
C ARG A 87 33.90 -23.79 33.55
N TRP A 88 34.04 -25.12 33.46
CA TRP A 88 33.35 -25.96 32.47
C TRP A 88 31.84 -26.02 32.70
N ASP A 89 31.40 -25.79 33.94
CA ASP A 89 29.99 -25.76 34.32
C ASP A 89 29.34 -24.38 34.09
N ARG A 90 30.14 -23.34 33.81
CA ARG A 90 29.64 -21.98 33.57
C ARG A 90 29.23 -21.78 32.13
N GLN A 91 27.94 -21.55 31.91
CA GLN A 91 27.37 -21.26 30.59
C GLN A 91 27.35 -19.74 30.31
N THR A 92 28.51 -19.09 30.48
CA THR A 92 28.64 -17.63 30.37
C THR A 92 28.37 -17.13 28.95
N SER A 93 28.83 -17.87 27.93
CA SER A 93 28.65 -17.48 26.53
C SER A 93 27.18 -17.52 26.13
N GLU A 94 26.47 -18.56 26.56
CA GLU A 94 25.05 -18.78 26.34
C GLU A 94 24.21 -17.74 27.09
N PHE A 95 24.61 -17.40 28.32
CA PHE A 95 24.03 -16.29 29.07
C PHE A 95 24.15 -14.96 28.32
N ILE A 96 25.36 -14.60 27.86
CA ILE A 96 25.58 -13.34 27.13
C ILE A 96 24.77 -13.32 25.83
N ALA A 97 24.75 -14.42 25.08
CA ALA A 97 24.00 -14.52 23.83
C ALA A 97 22.48 -14.34 24.06
N SER A 98 21.90 -15.09 25.00
CA SER A 98 20.47 -15.01 25.33
C SER A 98 20.06 -13.66 25.94
N ALA A 99 20.90 -13.06 26.78
CA ALA A 99 20.69 -11.71 27.30
C ALA A 99 20.72 -10.66 26.17
N THR A 100 21.69 -10.76 25.25
CA THR A 100 21.80 -9.86 24.09
C THR A 100 20.57 -9.97 23.19
N LEU A 101 20.11 -11.20 22.90
CA LEU A 101 18.89 -11.42 22.12
C LEU A 101 17.64 -10.85 22.80
N THR A 102 17.56 -10.92 24.12
CA THR A 102 16.45 -10.33 24.89
C THR A 102 16.42 -8.81 24.74
N VAL A 103 17.58 -8.15 24.85
CA VAL A 103 17.72 -6.70 24.65
C VAL A 103 17.36 -6.31 23.22
N ILE A 104 17.82 -7.07 22.22
CA ILE A 104 17.47 -6.84 20.82
C ILE A 104 15.96 -6.96 20.58
N ALA A 105 15.30 -7.98 21.15
CA ALA A 105 13.86 -8.14 21.04
C ALA A 105 13.08 -6.95 21.64
N LEU A 106 13.51 -6.47 22.81
CA LEU A 106 12.96 -5.25 23.43
C LEU A 106 13.13 -4.02 22.53
N LEU A 107 14.32 -3.83 21.96
CA LEU A 107 14.59 -2.73 21.04
C LEU A 107 13.66 -2.79 19.82
N TYR A 108 13.43 -3.96 19.22
CA TYR A 108 12.52 -4.08 18.08
C TYR A 108 11.07 -3.69 18.41
N ILE A 109 10.59 -3.98 19.62
CA ILE A 109 9.26 -3.52 20.07
C ILE A 109 9.23 -1.98 20.15
N ILE A 110 10.28 -1.37 20.70
CA ILE A 110 10.39 0.09 20.79
C ILE A 110 10.43 0.71 19.39
N LEU A 111 11.28 0.19 18.50
CA LEU A 111 11.41 0.66 17.12
C LEU A 111 10.09 0.56 16.36
N LEU A 112 9.35 -0.56 16.50
CA LEU A 112 8.02 -0.70 15.91
C LEU A 112 7.08 0.41 16.40
N ASN A 113 7.01 0.65 17.70
CA ASN A 113 6.07 1.64 18.24
C ASN A 113 6.45 3.08 17.84
N VAL A 114 7.74 3.43 17.91
CA VAL A 114 8.23 4.80 17.71
C VAL A 114 8.42 5.16 16.24
N LEU A 115 9.01 4.28 15.46
CA LEU A 115 9.38 4.58 14.08
C LEU A 115 8.33 4.16 13.05
N PHE A 116 7.54 3.12 13.35
CA PHE A 116 6.53 2.60 12.42
C PHE A 116 5.11 2.99 12.82
N LEU A 117 4.62 2.52 13.97
CA LEU A 117 3.22 2.70 14.38
C LEU A 117 2.87 4.15 14.71
N SER A 118 3.74 4.86 15.43
CA SER A 118 3.44 6.23 15.88
C SER A 118 3.19 7.19 14.69
N PRO A 119 4.08 7.28 13.67
CA PRO A 119 3.81 8.08 12.48
C PRO A 119 2.55 7.65 11.74
N LEU A 120 2.35 6.34 11.56
CA LEU A 120 1.19 5.83 10.82
C LEU A 120 -0.13 6.13 11.54
N ARG A 121 -0.18 6.00 12.87
CA ARG A 121 -1.38 6.31 13.66
C ARG A 121 -1.71 7.79 13.70
N ALA A 122 -0.70 8.65 13.75
CA ALA A 122 -0.91 10.09 13.72
C ALA A 122 -1.64 10.52 12.44
N HIS A 123 -1.34 9.87 11.33
CA HIS A 123 -1.86 10.17 9.99
C HIS A 123 -2.87 9.13 9.46
N ALA A 124 -3.51 8.33 10.33
CA ALA A 124 -4.35 7.21 9.93
C ALA A 124 -5.46 7.59 8.92
N GLN A 125 -6.20 8.68 9.18
CA GLN A 125 -7.27 9.17 8.31
C GLN A 125 -6.78 9.50 6.89
N TRP A 126 -5.60 10.13 6.78
CA TRP A 126 -5.01 10.43 5.49
C TRP A 126 -4.59 9.16 4.76
N ILE A 127 -3.97 8.23 5.50
CA ILE A 127 -3.45 6.98 4.95
C ILE A 127 -4.58 6.10 4.42
N GLU A 128 -5.71 6.02 5.11
CA GLU A 128 -6.89 5.26 4.67
C GLU A 128 -7.43 5.78 3.33
N ALA A 129 -7.56 7.11 3.19
CA ALA A 129 -8.12 7.70 1.98
C ALA A 129 -7.14 7.74 0.80
N ASN A 130 -5.86 8.01 1.07
CA ASN A 130 -4.88 8.39 0.05
C ASN A 130 -3.71 7.40 -0.08
N GLY A 131 -3.38 6.67 0.98
CA GLY A 131 -2.20 5.80 1.07
C GLY A 131 -1.00 6.43 1.80
N ILE A 132 -0.04 5.59 2.20
CA ILE A 132 1.07 5.96 3.11
C ILE A 132 2.06 6.96 2.51
N PHE A 133 2.32 6.90 1.21
CA PHE A 133 3.31 7.77 0.54
C PHE A 133 2.66 8.80 -0.38
N SER A 134 1.36 9.02 -0.25
CA SER A 134 0.64 9.98 -1.07
C SER A 134 0.84 11.39 -0.53
N GLY A 135 1.62 12.19 -1.24
CA GLY A 135 1.84 13.61 -0.92
C GLY A 135 0.72 14.55 -1.38
N LYS A 136 -0.23 14.03 -2.16
CA LYS A 136 -1.43 14.75 -2.60
C LYS A 136 -2.65 13.90 -2.26
N ALA A 137 -3.77 14.57 -1.99
CA ALA A 137 -5.04 13.87 -1.84
C ALA A 137 -5.29 13.09 -3.13
N LYS A 138 -5.77 11.86 -2.99
CA LYS A 138 -6.26 11.06 -4.10
C LYS A 138 -7.41 11.87 -4.67
N THR A 139 -7.21 12.43 -5.86
CA THR A 139 -8.30 12.99 -6.64
C THR A 139 -9.24 11.82 -6.89
N VAL A 140 -10.31 11.73 -6.11
CA VAL A 140 -11.51 11.04 -6.56
C VAL A 140 -11.80 11.74 -7.90
N PRO A 141 -11.73 11.05 -9.05
CA PRO A 141 -12.32 11.64 -10.23
C PRO A 141 -13.76 11.92 -9.81
N GLU A 142 -14.12 13.20 -9.79
CA GLU A 142 -15.37 13.79 -9.28
C GLU A 142 -16.56 13.21 -10.03
N ASN A 143 -16.89 11.95 -9.74
CA ASN A 143 -17.20 11.03 -10.81
C ASN A 143 -16.12 11.09 -11.93
N SER A 144 -15.91 10.02 -12.67
CA SER A 144 -15.87 10.32 -14.10
C SER A 144 -17.26 10.88 -14.40
N ASP A 145 -17.43 12.20 -14.28
CA ASP A 145 -18.19 12.92 -15.30
C ASP A 145 -17.70 12.28 -16.57
N VAL A 146 -18.61 11.50 -17.14
CA VAL A 146 -18.29 10.39 -18.01
C VAL A 146 -17.21 10.86 -18.95
N ASP A 147 -16.17 10.04 -19.18
CA ASP A 147 -15.24 10.25 -20.28
C ASP A 147 -16.01 9.99 -21.61
N ILE A 148 -17.14 10.70 -21.79
CA ILE A 148 -17.92 11.01 -23.00
C ILE A 148 -17.12 12.00 -23.86
N ILE A 149 -15.87 12.32 -23.52
CA ILE A 149 -14.99 13.09 -24.41
C ILE A 149 -13.74 12.27 -24.76
N LYS A 150 -13.95 11.02 -25.16
CA LYS A 150 -13.04 10.30 -26.09
C LYS A 150 -13.68 9.11 -26.80
N GLY A 151 -15.00 9.12 -26.90
CA GLY A 151 -15.74 8.37 -27.90
C GLY A 151 -16.19 9.33 -29.00
N GLU A 152 -15.27 9.75 -29.88
CA GLU A 152 -15.59 10.21 -31.23
C GLU A 152 -16.21 9.05 -32.05
N ARG A 153 -17.35 8.53 -31.57
CA ARG A 153 -18.29 7.75 -32.38
C ARG A 153 -19.56 8.57 -32.53
N LEU A 154 -19.53 9.40 -33.55
CA LEU A 154 -20.45 9.23 -34.68
C LEU A 154 -21.94 9.28 -34.29
N ARG A 155 -22.39 10.47 -33.91
CA ARG A 155 -23.68 10.98 -34.43
C ARG A 155 -23.45 12.22 -35.28
N THR A 156 -22.45 12.15 -36.15
CA THR A 156 -22.47 12.85 -37.43
C THR A 156 -23.14 11.86 -38.35
N PHE A 157 -24.36 12.14 -38.82
CA PHE A 157 -24.88 11.39 -39.96
C PHE A 157 -23.80 11.43 -41.05
N SER A 158 -23.37 10.26 -41.50
CA SER A 158 -22.34 10.19 -42.52
C SER A 158 -22.90 10.90 -43.75
N VAL A 159 -22.22 11.95 -44.21
CA VAL A 159 -22.58 12.65 -45.46
C VAL A 159 -22.75 11.64 -46.61
N ALA A 160 -21.98 10.53 -46.58
CA ALA A 160 -22.14 9.43 -47.51
C ALA A 160 -23.50 8.70 -47.39
N ASP A 161 -24.00 8.44 -46.18
CA ASP A 161 -25.28 7.77 -45.97
C ASP A 161 -26.47 8.65 -46.39
N GLU A 162 -26.39 9.95 -46.13
CA GLU A 162 -27.41 10.89 -46.62
C GLU A 162 -27.37 11.02 -48.15
N LEU A 163 -26.18 11.13 -48.75
CA LEU A 163 -26.05 11.15 -50.22
C LEU A 163 -26.57 9.85 -50.87
N ILE A 164 -26.37 8.69 -50.24
CA ILE A 164 -26.92 7.41 -50.72
C ILE A 164 -28.45 7.41 -50.62
N LYS A 165 -29.03 7.99 -49.56
CA LYS A 165 -30.49 8.12 -49.42
C LYS A 165 -31.09 9.05 -50.47
N TRP A 166 -30.47 10.21 -50.69
CA TRP A 166 -30.88 11.15 -51.74
C TRP A 166 -30.72 10.55 -53.14
N ALA A 167 -29.69 9.73 -53.37
CA ALA A 167 -29.49 9.05 -54.65
C ALA A 167 -30.59 8.02 -54.93
N LYS A 168 -30.99 7.24 -53.91
CA LYS A 168 -32.13 6.31 -54.03
C LYS A 168 -33.45 7.02 -54.31
N LEU A 169 -33.72 8.14 -53.63
CA LEU A 169 -34.93 8.94 -53.87
C LEU A 169 -35.01 9.49 -55.30
N LYS A 170 -33.86 9.78 -55.93
CA LYS A 170 -33.79 10.18 -57.33
C LYS A 170 -34.04 8.99 -58.25
N GLU A 171 -33.42 7.84 -58.00
CA GLU A 171 -33.59 6.63 -58.80
C GLU A 171 -35.03 6.10 -58.76
N ASP A 172 -35.70 6.23 -57.60
CA ASP A 172 -37.10 5.89 -57.42
C ASP A 172 -38.07 6.94 -58.02
N GLY A 173 -37.55 8.03 -58.60
CA GLY A 173 -38.34 9.06 -59.30
C GLY A 173 -39.10 10.02 -58.38
N HIS A 174 -38.80 10.03 -57.08
CA HIS A 174 -39.47 10.89 -56.10
C HIS A 174 -38.91 12.32 -56.04
N ILE A 175 -37.70 12.55 -56.56
CA ILE A 175 -37.08 13.88 -56.65
C ILE A 175 -36.43 14.07 -58.02
N THR A 176 -36.36 15.32 -58.47
CA THR A 176 -35.73 15.68 -59.72
C THR A 176 -34.20 15.75 -59.60
N GLU A 177 -33.50 15.63 -60.73
CA GLU A 177 -32.03 15.71 -60.76
C GLU A 177 -31.48 17.05 -60.26
N GLN A 178 -32.27 18.12 -60.38
CA GLN A 178 -31.92 19.45 -59.89
C GLN A 178 -31.99 19.54 -58.37
N GLU A 179 -33.02 18.96 -57.74
CA GLU A 179 -33.17 18.90 -56.28
C GLU A 179 -32.10 18.04 -55.62
N PHE A 180 -31.71 16.94 -56.27
CA PHE A 180 -30.60 16.10 -55.81
C PHE A 180 -29.26 16.87 -55.83
N ASN A 181 -28.99 17.64 -56.89
CA ASN A 181 -27.75 18.40 -57.01
C ASN A 181 -27.66 19.55 -55.99
N ASP A 182 -28.78 20.21 -55.67
CA ASP A 182 -28.84 21.24 -54.63
C ASP A 182 -28.63 20.65 -53.23
N ALA A 183 -29.22 19.48 -52.94
CA ALA A 183 -28.99 18.78 -51.68
C ALA A 183 -27.54 18.31 -51.54
N ARG A 184 -26.95 17.75 -52.61
CA ARG A 184 -25.54 17.33 -52.65
C ARG A 184 -24.58 18.49 -52.42
N LYS A 185 -24.87 19.67 -52.99
CA LYS A 185 -24.03 20.87 -52.80
C LYS A 185 -24.10 21.41 -51.38
N LYS A 186 -25.26 21.34 -50.72
CA LYS A 186 -25.44 21.72 -49.30
C LYS A 186 -24.78 20.76 -48.32
N LEU A 187 -24.68 19.47 -48.67
CA LEU A 187 -24.06 18.43 -47.84
C LEU A 187 -22.53 18.37 -47.97
N LEU A 188 -21.96 18.97 -49.02
CA LEU A 188 -20.51 19.00 -49.30
C LEU A 188 -19.84 20.36 -49.01
N GLN A 189 -20.60 21.36 -48.54
CA GLN A 189 -20.09 22.65 -48.05
C GLN A 189 -19.99 22.64 -46.52
#